data_AF-A0A7C5T5I7-F1
#
_entry.id   AF-A0A7C5T5I7-F1
#
_cell.length_a   1.000
_cell.length_b   1.000
_cell.length_c   1.000
_cell.angle_alpha   90.00
_cell.angle_beta   90.00
_cell.angle_gamma   90.00
#
_symmetry.space_group_name_H-M   'P 1'
#
loop_
_entity.id
_entity.type
_entity.pdbx_description
1 polymer ?
#
loop_
_entity_poly.entity_id
_entity_poly.type
_entity_poly.pdbx_seq_one_letter_code
_entity_poly.pdbx_strand_id
1 'polypeptide(L)'
;MDPKLLEARYQRAMFRGGMETLRRDFQLRYGEAWEELWKASADAGEEDVEAAEGSSNLLVDLVKSRLDDVDTAALYAAYGRNLALERELELGMELLGRPGAVEKLLRWGLVMHFDDDVATAPPYLAKLLIELEQRARFGGPNLREELEAYSRDGATMAYLEALLTEEFDEELHRTFYGEPPKELKVGRIATYRADVGLVVTPVYSVDEVLDVLLQVKGRRADALAKALSLHGEYEFSAEHRCGLHYLSVDGSAEKSGVVTICPWLSYSRKLWRRAHNMVLVVEGQKPPHISRFRFGVVFVRGGEAEVVRPVAHSKLFDYIVDVLYSVGFSVSEL
;
A
#
# COMPACT_ATOMS: atom_id res chain seq x y z
N MET A 1 13.30 -43.39 -9.72
CA MET A 1 13.05 -42.57 -8.53
C MET A 1 11.63 -42.04 -8.64
N ASP A 2 10.79 -42.21 -7.62
CA ASP A 2 9.43 -41.65 -7.66
C ASP A 2 9.51 -40.13 -7.41
N PRO A 3 9.14 -39.29 -8.39
CA PRO A 3 9.22 -37.85 -8.26
C PRO A 3 8.34 -37.30 -7.13
N LYS A 4 7.19 -37.92 -6.83
CA LYS A 4 6.29 -37.46 -5.76
C LYS A 4 6.88 -37.74 -4.38
N LEU A 5 7.50 -38.90 -4.20
CA LEU A 5 8.17 -39.24 -2.95
C LEU A 5 9.39 -38.33 -2.72
N LEU A 6 10.17 -38.06 -3.78
CA LEU A 6 11.30 -37.13 -3.69
C LEU A 6 10.85 -35.72 -3.26
N GLU A 7 9.80 -35.18 -3.89
CA GLU A 7 9.22 -33.87 -3.51
C GLU A 7 8.69 -33.87 -2.07
N ALA A 8 7.99 -34.93 -1.65
CA ALA A 8 7.46 -35.06 -0.30
C ALA A 8 8.56 -35.10 0.76
N ARG A 9 9.65 -35.83 0.49
CA ARG A 9 10.82 -35.88 1.37
C ARG A 9 11.52 -34.52 1.44
N TYR A 10 11.72 -33.86 0.30
CA TYR A 10 12.23 -32.48 0.27
C TYR A 10 11.39 -31.53 1.13
N GLN A 11 10.06 -31.57 0.99
CA GLN A 11 9.15 -30.73 1.76
C GLN A 11 9.31 -30.93 3.27
N ARG A 12 9.35 -32.19 3.71
CA ARG A 12 9.52 -32.49 5.14
C ARG A 12 10.89 -32.11 5.67
N ALA A 13 11.94 -32.26 4.87
CA ALA A 13 13.30 -31.89 5.27
C ALA A 13 13.46 -30.37 5.45
N MET A 14 12.81 -29.57 4.60
CA MET A 14 12.94 -28.12 4.61
C MET A 14 11.99 -27.40 5.57
N PHE A 15 10.82 -27.98 5.87
CA PHE A 15 9.79 -27.35 6.67
C PHE A 15 10.15 -27.32 8.17
N ARG A 16 9.94 -26.17 8.82
CA ARG A 16 10.29 -25.93 10.23
C ARG A 16 9.12 -25.56 11.14
N GLY A 17 7.91 -25.44 10.61
CA GLY A 17 6.72 -25.02 11.35
C GLY A 17 5.93 -26.16 12.00
N GLY A 18 4.63 -25.93 12.21
CA GLY A 18 3.69 -26.87 12.79
C GLY A 18 3.26 -28.01 11.86
N MET A 19 3.05 -29.21 12.43
CA MET A 19 2.64 -30.39 11.66
C MET A 19 1.30 -30.21 10.92
N GLU A 20 0.39 -29.39 11.43
CA GLU A 20 -0.92 -29.17 10.81
C GLU A 20 -0.78 -28.45 9.45
N THR A 21 0.09 -27.44 9.35
CA THR A 21 0.38 -26.74 8.09
C THR A 21 0.99 -27.69 7.06
N LEU A 22 2.02 -28.44 7.46
CA LEU A 22 2.66 -29.42 6.60
C LEU A 22 1.68 -30.51 6.12
N ARG A 23 0.81 -30.98 7.01
CA ARG A 23 -0.22 -31.96 6.67
C ARG A 23 -1.22 -31.41 5.67
N ARG A 24 -1.67 -30.16 5.85
CA ARG A 24 -2.55 -29.47 4.90
C ARG A 24 -1.92 -29.38 3.52
N ASP A 25 -0.65 -29.01 3.43
CA ASP A 25 0.07 -28.96 2.16
C ASP A 25 0.14 -30.33 1.48
N PHE A 26 0.42 -31.38 2.24
CA PHE A 26 0.45 -32.75 1.73
C PHE A 26 -0.92 -33.17 1.17
N GLN A 27 -1.99 -32.92 1.91
CA GLN A 27 -3.36 -33.22 1.47
C GLN A 27 -3.69 -32.48 0.18
N LEU A 28 -3.36 -31.19 0.11
CA LEU A 28 -3.60 -30.34 -1.04
C LEU A 28 -2.82 -30.80 -2.27
N ARG A 29 -1.54 -31.10 -2.11
CA ARG A 29 -0.61 -31.41 -3.21
C ARG A 29 -0.74 -32.82 -3.76
N TYR A 30 -0.92 -33.80 -2.86
CA TYR A 30 -0.86 -35.20 -3.24
C TYR A 30 -2.24 -35.87 -3.36
N GLY A 31 -3.31 -35.19 -2.94
CA GLY A 31 -4.67 -35.73 -3.01
C GLY A 31 -4.76 -37.07 -2.31
N GLU A 32 -5.40 -38.07 -2.91
CA GLU A 32 -5.60 -39.39 -2.31
C GLU A 32 -4.31 -40.11 -1.86
N ALA A 33 -3.16 -39.81 -2.48
CA ALA A 33 -1.89 -40.43 -2.14
C ALA A 33 -1.19 -39.80 -0.92
N TRP A 34 -1.78 -38.76 -0.30
CA TRP A 34 -1.11 -37.98 0.74
C TRP A 34 -0.71 -38.81 1.96
N GLU A 35 -1.53 -39.76 2.40
CA GLU A 35 -1.24 -40.59 3.59
C GLU A 35 -0.04 -41.52 3.37
N GLU A 36 0.04 -42.10 2.18
CA GLU A 36 1.14 -42.99 1.80
C GLU A 36 2.45 -42.21 1.73
N LEU A 37 2.46 -41.09 1.02
CA LEU A 37 3.62 -40.22 0.90
C LEU A 37 4.04 -39.60 2.23
N TRP A 38 3.08 -39.25 3.09
CA TRP A 38 3.35 -38.79 4.45
C TRP A 38 4.14 -39.83 5.25
N LYS A 39 3.69 -41.09 5.24
CA LYS A 39 4.38 -42.18 5.95
C LYS A 39 5.75 -42.46 5.35
N ALA A 40 5.85 -42.49 4.02
CA ALA A 40 7.08 -42.81 3.30
C ALA A 40 8.17 -41.71 3.38
N SER A 41 7.81 -40.51 3.85
CA SER A 41 8.73 -39.37 4.00
C SER A 41 9.09 -39.05 5.45
N ALA A 42 8.69 -39.89 6.41
CA ALA A 42 8.80 -39.58 7.84
C ALA A 42 10.24 -39.34 8.35
N ASP A 43 11.24 -39.94 7.71
CA ASP A 43 12.67 -39.87 8.03
C ASP A 43 13.45 -38.95 7.07
N ALA A 44 12.78 -37.98 6.44
CA ALA A 44 13.42 -37.06 5.51
C ALA A 44 14.46 -36.16 6.20
N GLY A 45 15.60 -35.94 5.53
CA GLY A 45 16.72 -35.15 6.06
C GLY A 45 17.51 -34.40 4.98
N GLU A 46 18.71 -33.94 5.34
CA GLU A 46 19.57 -33.12 4.46
C GLU A 46 19.96 -33.83 3.15
N GLU A 47 20.19 -35.15 3.19
CA GLU A 47 20.47 -35.96 1.99
C GLU A 47 19.31 -35.91 0.97
N ASP A 48 18.06 -35.76 1.43
CA ASP A 48 16.90 -35.62 0.55
C ASP A 48 16.84 -34.24 -0.14
N VAL A 49 17.38 -33.21 0.50
CA VAL A 49 17.54 -31.88 -0.08
C VAL A 49 18.54 -31.95 -1.23
N GLU A 50 19.71 -32.55 -1.00
CA GLU A 50 20.73 -32.75 -2.04
C GLU A 50 20.21 -33.61 -3.19
N ALA A 51 19.49 -34.70 -2.90
CA ALA A 51 18.90 -35.57 -3.90
C ALA A 51 17.86 -34.85 -4.77
N ALA A 52 17.06 -33.98 -4.17
CA ALA A 52 16.06 -33.15 -4.87
C ALA A 52 16.73 -32.12 -5.79
N GLU A 53 17.76 -31.43 -5.30
CA GLU A 53 18.52 -30.46 -6.10
C GLU A 53 19.23 -31.14 -7.29
N GLY A 54 19.87 -32.30 -7.04
CA GLY A 54 20.49 -33.13 -8.07
C GLY A 54 19.51 -33.69 -9.10
N SER A 55 18.23 -33.81 -8.74
CA SER A 55 17.14 -34.30 -9.59
C SER A 55 16.17 -33.20 -10.03
N SER A 56 16.61 -31.93 -10.04
CA SER A 56 15.76 -30.76 -10.34
C SER A 56 14.92 -30.90 -11.61
N ASN A 57 15.46 -31.45 -12.71
CA ASN A 57 14.69 -31.65 -13.95
C ASN A 57 13.45 -32.55 -13.74
N LEU A 58 13.59 -33.62 -12.95
CA LEU A 58 12.50 -34.54 -12.65
C LEU A 58 11.40 -33.87 -11.82
N LEU A 59 11.78 -33.04 -10.85
CA LEU A 59 10.84 -32.26 -10.03
C LEU A 59 10.17 -31.14 -10.84
N VAL A 60 10.90 -30.50 -11.75
CA VAL A 60 10.33 -29.52 -12.69
C VAL A 60 9.27 -30.17 -13.57
N ASP A 61 9.53 -31.36 -14.13
CA ASP A 61 8.55 -32.08 -14.94
C ASP A 61 7.31 -32.48 -14.14
N LEU A 62 7.49 -32.87 -12.87
CA LEU A 62 6.38 -33.12 -11.94
C LEU A 62 5.52 -31.87 -11.74
N VAL A 63 6.11 -30.72 -11.40
CA VAL A 63 5.38 -29.47 -11.21
C VAL A 63 4.68 -29.06 -12.50
N LYS A 64 5.37 -29.11 -13.65
CA LYS A 64 4.77 -28.83 -14.98
C LYS A 64 3.55 -29.71 -15.25
N SER A 65 3.59 -30.98 -14.87
CA SER A 65 2.46 -31.91 -15.08
C SER A 65 1.21 -31.57 -14.27
N ARG A 66 1.35 -30.80 -13.17
CA ARG A 66 0.24 -30.37 -12.31
C ARG A 66 -0.34 -29.00 -12.69
N LEU A 67 0.40 -28.17 -13.42
CA LEU A 67 -0.05 -26.83 -13.83
C LEU A 67 -1.27 -26.91 -14.73
N ASP A 68 -2.42 -26.43 -14.25
CA ASP A 68 -3.67 -26.30 -15.02
C ASP A 68 -3.97 -24.85 -15.44
N ASP A 69 -3.21 -23.87 -14.94
CA ASP A 69 -3.31 -22.45 -15.30
C ASP A 69 -1.91 -21.81 -15.37
N VAL A 70 -1.37 -21.80 -16.60
CA VAL A 70 -0.02 -21.29 -16.89
C VAL A 70 0.07 -19.78 -16.69
N ASP A 71 -1.02 -19.04 -16.90
CA ASP A 71 -1.02 -17.57 -16.77
C ASP A 71 -0.83 -17.17 -15.30
N THR A 72 -1.51 -17.85 -14.37
CA THR A 72 -1.31 -17.63 -12.93
C THR A 72 0.10 -18.01 -12.48
N ALA A 73 0.63 -19.13 -12.97
CA ALA A 73 2.01 -19.54 -12.70
C ALA A 73 3.04 -18.52 -13.23
N ALA A 74 2.80 -17.95 -14.42
CA ALA A 74 3.63 -16.91 -15.00
C ALA A 74 3.58 -15.59 -14.22
N LEU A 75 2.39 -15.16 -13.78
CA LEU A 75 2.24 -13.97 -12.93
C LEU A 75 2.96 -14.14 -11.58
N TYR A 76 2.84 -15.31 -10.95
CA TYR A 76 3.59 -15.61 -9.74
C TYR A 76 5.11 -15.55 -9.99
N ALA A 77 5.58 -16.19 -11.06
CA ALA A 77 7.01 -16.22 -11.38
C ALA A 77 7.59 -14.81 -11.64
N ALA A 78 6.84 -13.94 -12.32
CA ALA A 78 7.27 -12.59 -12.64
C ALA A 78 7.19 -11.61 -11.46
N TYR A 79 6.16 -11.74 -10.61
CA TYR A 79 5.86 -10.71 -9.61
C TYR A 79 5.72 -11.26 -8.19
N GLY A 80 5.07 -12.42 -8.01
CA GLY A 80 4.78 -13.01 -6.70
C GLY A 80 6.00 -13.56 -5.95
N ARG A 81 7.08 -13.94 -6.65
CA ARG A 81 8.31 -14.51 -6.03
C ARG A 81 8.92 -13.63 -4.94
N ASN A 82 8.71 -12.32 -5.00
CA ASN A 82 9.28 -11.36 -4.05
C ASN A 82 8.52 -11.31 -2.71
N LEU A 83 7.36 -11.98 -2.62
CA LEU A 83 6.53 -12.04 -1.43
C LEU A 83 6.75 -13.39 -0.75
N ALA A 84 7.25 -13.35 0.49
CA ALA A 84 7.62 -14.57 1.23
C ALA A 84 6.58 -14.98 2.27
N LEU A 85 5.77 -14.05 2.78
CA LEU A 85 4.69 -14.36 3.71
C LEU A 85 3.45 -14.80 2.93
N GLU A 86 2.82 -15.92 3.32
CA GLU A 86 1.65 -16.49 2.63
C GLU A 86 0.53 -15.45 2.47
N ARG A 87 0.27 -14.68 3.52
CA ARG A 87 -0.77 -13.64 3.53
C ARG A 87 -0.45 -12.46 2.62
N GLU A 88 0.82 -12.05 2.55
CA GLU A 88 1.26 -11.02 1.61
C GLU A 88 1.16 -11.51 0.18
N LEU A 89 1.57 -12.76 -0.07
CA LEU A 89 1.48 -13.40 -1.37
C LEU A 89 0.02 -13.50 -1.84
N GLU A 90 -0.90 -13.90 -0.96
CA GLU A 90 -2.34 -13.95 -1.29
C GLU A 90 -2.86 -12.58 -1.70
N LEU A 91 -2.57 -11.54 -0.92
CA LEU A 91 -2.95 -10.16 -1.24
C LEU A 91 -2.28 -9.65 -2.53
N GLY A 92 -1.02 -9.99 -2.76
CA GLY A 92 -0.29 -9.65 -3.98
C GLY A 92 -0.91 -10.30 -5.21
N MET A 93 -1.28 -11.59 -5.12
CA MET A 93 -1.95 -12.30 -6.20
C MET A 93 -3.37 -11.76 -6.43
N GLU A 94 -4.10 -11.34 -5.39
CA GLU A 94 -5.36 -10.61 -5.54
C GLU A 94 -5.21 -9.31 -6.34
N LEU A 95 -4.17 -8.52 -6.07
CA LEU A 95 -3.88 -7.28 -6.82
C LEU A 95 -3.51 -7.56 -8.28
N LEU A 96 -2.94 -8.74 -8.56
CA LEU A 96 -2.73 -9.25 -9.92
C LEU A 96 -4.00 -9.84 -10.56
N GLY A 97 -5.15 -9.77 -9.88
CA GLY A 97 -6.42 -10.29 -10.38
C GLY A 97 -6.50 -11.81 -10.35
N ARG A 98 -5.85 -12.45 -9.37
CA ARG A 98 -5.83 -13.90 -9.15
C ARG A 98 -6.15 -14.23 -7.67
N PRO A 99 -7.36 -13.92 -7.19
CA PRO A 99 -7.77 -14.29 -5.83
C PRO A 99 -7.76 -15.82 -5.64
N GLY A 100 -7.31 -16.30 -4.49
CA GLY A 100 -7.20 -17.74 -4.18
C GLY A 100 -6.09 -18.45 -4.94
N ALA A 101 -5.12 -17.73 -5.51
CA ALA A 101 -4.06 -18.33 -6.30
C ALA A 101 -3.05 -19.11 -5.45
N VAL A 102 -2.82 -18.74 -4.19
CA VAL A 102 -1.82 -19.39 -3.34
C VAL A 102 -2.12 -20.88 -3.15
N GLU A 103 -3.40 -21.23 -2.95
CA GLU A 103 -3.82 -22.63 -2.88
C GLU A 103 -3.46 -23.40 -4.16
N LYS A 104 -3.65 -22.81 -5.35
CA LYS A 104 -3.25 -23.44 -6.62
C LYS A 104 -1.73 -23.60 -6.71
N LEU A 105 -0.97 -22.57 -6.32
CA LEU A 105 0.49 -22.58 -6.35
C LEU A 105 1.06 -23.67 -5.42
N LEU A 106 0.50 -23.81 -4.22
CA LEU A 106 0.83 -24.87 -3.25
C LEU A 106 0.47 -26.27 -3.77
N ARG A 107 -0.71 -26.39 -4.40
CA ARG A 107 -1.18 -27.64 -5.02
C ARG A 107 -0.28 -28.11 -6.16
N TRP A 108 0.16 -27.19 -7.01
CA TRP A 108 1.06 -27.53 -8.12
C TRP A 108 2.48 -27.87 -7.66
N GLY A 109 2.88 -27.38 -6.49
CA GLY A 109 4.26 -27.45 -6.01
C GLY A 109 5.15 -26.30 -6.49
N LEU A 110 4.55 -25.25 -7.07
CA LEU A 110 5.29 -24.06 -7.47
C LEU A 110 5.69 -23.19 -6.26
N VAL A 111 4.88 -23.26 -5.20
CA VAL A 111 5.13 -22.65 -3.87
C VAL A 111 5.10 -23.74 -2.81
N MET A 112 5.87 -23.58 -1.75
CA MET A 112 5.94 -24.47 -0.58
C MET A 112 6.06 -23.67 0.70
N HIS A 113 5.42 -24.15 1.77
CA HIS A 113 5.70 -23.64 3.10
C HIS A 113 7.09 -24.10 3.57
N PHE A 114 7.86 -23.16 4.11
CA PHE A 114 9.10 -23.42 4.84
C PHE A 114 8.92 -23.25 6.36
N ASP A 115 7.90 -22.49 6.76
CA ASP A 115 7.39 -22.35 8.12
C ASP A 115 5.87 -22.10 8.03
N ASP A 116 5.19 -21.90 9.15
CA ASP A 116 3.73 -21.74 9.23
C ASP A 116 3.19 -20.54 8.42
N ASP A 117 3.98 -19.46 8.33
CA ASP A 117 3.58 -18.23 7.61
C ASP A 117 4.40 -17.96 6.34
N VAL A 118 5.48 -18.72 6.10
CA VAL A 118 6.44 -18.45 5.02
C VAL A 118 6.23 -19.42 3.87
N ALA A 119 5.76 -18.90 2.73
CA ALA A 119 5.47 -19.66 1.52
C ALA A 119 6.26 -19.09 0.33
N THR A 120 7.20 -19.85 -0.22
CA THR A 120 7.99 -19.42 -1.39
C THR A 120 8.31 -20.56 -2.33
N ALA A 121 8.87 -20.23 -3.50
CA ALA A 121 9.23 -21.23 -4.49
C ALA A 121 10.46 -22.03 -4.05
N PRO A 122 10.44 -23.37 -4.18
CA PRO A 122 11.63 -24.19 -3.95
C PRO A 122 12.81 -23.81 -4.87
N PRO A 123 14.05 -23.79 -4.36
CA PRO A 123 15.24 -23.46 -5.15
C PRO A 123 15.42 -24.31 -6.43
N TYR A 124 15.04 -25.60 -6.39
CA TYR A 124 15.16 -26.48 -7.56
C TYR A 124 14.25 -26.04 -8.75
N LEU A 125 13.28 -25.15 -8.53
CA LEU A 125 12.40 -24.60 -9.57
C LEU A 125 12.94 -23.34 -10.25
N ALA A 126 14.12 -22.83 -9.89
CA ALA A 126 14.65 -21.57 -10.42
C ALA A 126 14.59 -21.47 -11.96
N LYS A 127 14.97 -22.55 -12.67
CA LYS A 127 14.90 -22.59 -14.15
C LYS A 127 13.47 -22.52 -14.69
N LEU A 128 12.52 -23.18 -14.03
CA LEU A 128 11.11 -23.15 -14.41
C LEU A 128 10.54 -21.74 -14.22
N LEU A 129 10.86 -21.08 -13.11
CA LEU A 129 10.38 -19.72 -12.83
C LEU A 129 10.86 -18.74 -13.90
N ILE A 130 12.13 -18.82 -14.32
CA ILE A 130 12.67 -17.98 -15.41
C ILE A 130 11.90 -18.24 -16.73
N GLU A 131 11.58 -19.51 -17.03
CA GLU A 131 10.79 -19.87 -18.22
C GLU A 131 9.36 -19.29 -18.16
N LEU A 132 8.72 -19.36 -16.98
CA LEU A 132 7.36 -18.88 -16.75
C LEU A 132 7.29 -17.35 -16.76
N GLU A 133 8.26 -16.68 -16.16
CA GLU A 133 8.38 -15.22 -16.11
C GLU A 133 8.36 -14.62 -17.52
N GLN A 134 9.06 -15.22 -18.48
CA GLN A 134 9.07 -14.79 -19.89
C GLN A 134 7.70 -14.88 -20.58
N ARG A 135 6.77 -15.66 -20.03
CA ARG A 135 5.41 -15.81 -20.55
C ARG A 135 4.41 -14.88 -19.88
N ALA A 136 4.81 -14.19 -18.81
CA ALA A 136 3.92 -13.32 -18.07
C ALA A 136 3.40 -12.20 -18.97
N ARG A 137 2.07 -12.12 -19.09
CA ARG A 137 1.39 -11.02 -19.76
C ARG A 137 0.47 -10.37 -18.75
N PHE A 138 0.83 -9.17 -18.32
CA PHE A 138 0.01 -8.41 -17.39
C PHE A 138 -0.10 -6.96 -17.86
N GLY A 139 -1.33 -6.54 -18.15
CA GLY A 139 -1.66 -5.12 -18.27
C GLY A 139 -1.74 -4.53 -16.88
N GLY A 140 -0.61 -4.04 -16.36
CA GLY A 140 -0.52 -3.37 -15.06
C GLY A 140 -1.58 -2.27 -14.91
N PRO A 141 -2.08 -2.03 -13.68
CA PRO A 141 -3.02 -0.94 -13.45
C PRO A 141 -2.38 0.41 -13.79
N ASN A 142 -3.13 1.29 -14.44
CA ASN A 142 -2.68 2.68 -14.61
C ASN A 142 -2.69 3.36 -13.24
N LEU A 143 -1.52 3.51 -12.63
CA LEU A 143 -1.36 4.06 -11.28
C LEU A 143 -2.12 5.38 -11.10
N ARG A 144 -2.07 6.25 -12.11
CA ARG A 144 -2.70 7.57 -12.05
C ARG A 144 -4.22 7.46 -12.02
N GLU A 145 -4.81 6.71 -12.94
CA GLU A 145 -6.28 6.56 -13.03
C GLU A 145 -6.84 5.91 -11.76
N GLU A 146 -6.17 4.86 -11.28
CA GLU A 146 -6.58 4.12 -10.10
C GLU A 146 -6.45 4.96 -8.82
N LEU A 147 -5.41 5.81 -8.67
CA LEU A 147 -5.31 6.77 -7.55
C LEU A 147 -6.26 7.96 -7.67
N GLU A 148 -6.48 8.48 -8.89
CA GLU A 148 -7.39 9.60 -9.14
C GLU A 148 -8.84 9.27 -8.74
N ALA A 149 -9.26 8.01 -8.92
CA ALA A 149 -10.58 7.54 -8.52
C ALA A 149 -10.87 7.75 -7.02
N TYR A 150 -9.83 7.69 -6.17
CA TYR A 150 -9.93 7.89 -4.72
C TYR A 150 -9.52 9.29 -4.27
N SER A 151 -9.09 10.15 -5.19
CA SER A 151 -8.50 11.45 -4.85
C SER A 151 -9.45 12.44 -4.14
N ARG A 152 -10.76 12.16 -4.13
CA ARG A 152 -11.78 12.91 -3.36
C ARG A 152 -12.03 12.33 -1.96
N ASP A 153 -11.57 11.11 -1.70
CA ASP A 153 -11.59 10.49 -0.38
C ASP A 153 -10.29 10.82 0.35
N GLY A 154 -10.29 11.97 1.04
CA GLY A 154 -9.11 12.46 1.74
C GLY A 154 -8.63 11.52 2.84
N ALA A 155 -9.52 10.77 3.48
CA ALA A 155 -9.16 9.84 4.56
C ALA A 155 -8.37 8.66 4.00
N THR A 156 -8.89 8.01 2.95
CA THR A 156 -8.22 6.91 2.24
C THR A 156 -6.86 7.34 1.68
N MET A 157 -6.79 8.49 1.02
CA MET A 157 -5.55 8.95 0.39
C MET A 157 -4.50 9.37 1.41
N ALA A 158 -4.89 10.04 2.49
CA ALA A 158 -3.99 10.35 3.59
C ALA A 158 -3.46 9.06 4.22
N TYR A 159 -4.33 8.09 4.50
CA TYR A 159 -3.92 6.83 5.11
C TYR A 159 -2.96 6.04 4.21
N LEU A 160 -3.26 5.93 2.91
CA LEU A 160 -2.35 5.29 1.94
C LEU A 160 -0.98 6.00 1.90
N GLU A 161 -0.95 7.33 1.79
CA GLU A 161 0.30 8.10 1.82
C GLU A 161 1.10 7.81 3.10
N ALA A 162 0.41 7.74 4.24
CA ALA A 162 1.02 7.47 5.53
C ALA A 162 1.63 6.06 5.62
N LEU A 163 0.95 5.06 5.06
CA LEU A 163 1.43 3.68 5.02
C LEU A 163 2.62 3.54 4.07
N LEU A 164 2.57 4.16 2.88
CA LEU A 164 3.68 4.15 1.91
C LEU A 164 4.94 4.84 2.44
N THR A 165 4.79 5.77 3.38
CA THR A 165 5.90 6.57 3.92
C THR A 165 6.30 6.17 5.34
N GLU A 166 5.59 5.21 5.94
CA GLU A 166 5.75 4.78 7.33
C GLU A 166 5.68 5.92 8.36
N GLU A 167 4.95 7.00 8.04
CA GLU A 167 4.83 8.21 8.87
C GLU A 167 3.44 8.36 9.49
N PHE A 168 2.67 7.27 9.62
CA PHE A 168 1.32 7.34 10.16
C PHE A 168 1.26 7.90 11.59
N ASP A 169 0.40 8.90 11.79
CA ASP A 169 0.07 9.51 13.08
C ASP A 169 -1.43 9.33 13.35
N GLU A 170 -1.73 8.40 14.26
CA GLU A 170 -3.10 7.98 14.57
C GLU A 170 -3.92 9.08 15.25
N GLU A 171 -3.31 9.89 16.11
CA GLU A 171 -3.99 11.00 16.79
C GLU A 171 -4.39 12.08 15.77
N LEU A 172 -3.47 12.39 14.86
CA LEU A 172 -3.72 13.35 13.81
C LEU A 172 -4.76 12.82 12.81
N HIS A 173 -4.71 11.54 12.44
CA HIS A 173 -5.72 10.92 11.58
C HIS A 173 -7.11 10.97 12.23
N ARG A 174 -7.23 10.57 13.51
CA ARG A 174 -8.48 10.66 14.28
C ARG A 174 -9.07 12.05 14.31
N THR A 175 -8.21 13.05 14.46
CA THR A 175 -8.63 14.45 14.53
C THR A 175 -9.26 14.94 13.21
N PHE A 176 -8.72 14.52 12.06
CA PHE A 176 -9.13 15.03 10.75
C PHE A 176 -10.07 14.11 9.97
N TYR A 177 -10.03 12.80 10.24
CA TYR A 177 -10.70 11.78 9.44
C TYR A 177 -11.48 10.74 10.27
N GLY A 178 -11.30 10.70 11.59
CA GLY A 178 -11.91 9.71 12.47
C GLY A 178 -11.07 8.43 12.61
N GLU A 179 -11.68 7.33 13.04
CA GLU A 179 -10.94 6.10 13.30
C GLU A 179 -10.26 5.56 12.04
N PRO A 180 -8.98 5.16 12.11
CA PRO A 180 -8.30 4.58 10.97
C PRO A 180 -8.96 3.27 10.55
N PRO A 181 -9.03 2.98 9.24
CA PRO A 181 -9.66 1.76 8.75
C PRO A 181 -8.79 0.54 9.09
N LYS A 182 -9.44 -0.57 9.50
CA LYS A 182 -8.76 -1.86 9.72
C LYS A 182 -8.32 -2.52 8.41
N GLU A 183 -9.00 -2.19 7.33
CA GLU A 183 -8.74 -2.68 5.98
C GLU A 183 -8.87 -1.53 4.98
N LEU A 184 -7.96 -1.46 4.01
CA LEU A 184 -7.98 -0.48 2.92
C LEU A 184 -7.79 -1.22 1.60
N LYS A 185 -8.54 -0.83 0.58
CA LYS A 185 -8.29 -1.28 -0.80
C LYS A 185 -8.36 -0.10 -1.74
N VAL A 186 -7.25 0.18 -2.42
CA VAL A 186 -7.14 1.25 -3.41
C VAL A 186 -6.95 0.60 -4.78
N GLY A 187 -8.09 0.30 -5.40
CA GLY A 187 -8.13 -0.31 -6.73
C GLY A 187 -7.33 -1.61 -6.79
N ARG A 188 -6.49 -1.73 -7.82
CA ARG A 188 -5.49 -2.81 -7.97
C ARG A 188 -4.07 -2.40 -7.58
N ILE A 189 -3.90 -1.24 -6.95
CA ILE A 189 -2.58 -0.70 -6.59
C ILE A 189 -2.14 -1.19 -5.23
N ALA A 190 -3.03 -1.12 -4.25
CA ALA A 190 -2.65 -1.38 -2.87
C ALA A 190 -3.80 -1.94 -2.06
N THR A 191 -3.46 -2.80 -1.12
CA THR A 191 -4.36 -3.30 -0.09
C THR A 191 -3.64 -3.28 1.25
N TYR A 192 -4.36 -2.95 2.31
CA TYR A 192 -3.84 -2.99 3.68
C TYR A 192 -4.81 -3.79 4.55
N ARG A 193 -4.25 -4.63 5.41
CA ARG A 193 -4.97 -5.27 6.51
C ARG A 193 -4.14 -5.14 7.78
N ALA A 194 -4.77 -4.80 8.89
CA ALA A 194 -4.05 -4.51 10.14
C ALA A 194 -3.18 -5.69 10.66
N ASP A 195 -3.54 -6.92 10.32
CA ASP A 195 -2.83 -8.14 10.69
C ASP A 195 -1.74 -8.59 9.69
N VAL A 196 -1.62 -7.91 8.55
CA VAL A 196 -0.61 -8.21 7.49
C VAL A 196 0.30 -7.02 7.25
N GLY A 197 -0.25 -5.82 7.12
CA GLY A 197 0.45 -4.62 6.67
C GLY A 197 -0.04 -4.15 5.29
N LEU A 198 0.68 -3.18 4.72
CA LEU A 198 0.42 -2.66 3.38
C LEU A 198 1.08 -3.57 2.35
N VAL A 199 0.28 -4.12 1.43
CA VAL A 199 0.75 -4.82 0.24
C VAL A 199 0.46 -3.94 -0.96
N VAL A 200 1.53 -3.49 -1.63
CA VAL A 200 1.46 -2.83 -2.92
C VAL A 200 1.49 -3.89 -4.02
N THR A 201 0.86 -3.60 -5.16
CA THR A 201 0.86 -4.48 -6.31
C THR A 201 2.30 -4.80 -6.69
N PRO A 202 2.66 -6.08 -6.85
CA PRO A 202 4.06 -6.49 -7.04
C PRO A 202 4.63 -6.09 -8.40
N VAL A 203 3.85 -5.39 -9.22
CA VAL A 203 4.25 -4.81 -10.51
C VAL A 203 5.01 -3.49 -10.35
N TYR A 204 4.77 -2.76 -9.25
CA TYR A 204 5.37 -1.46 -8.98
C TYR A 204 6.07 -1.48 -7.62
N SER A 205 7.13 -0.68 -7.50
CA SER A 205 7.74 -0.39 -6.21
C SER A 205 6.86 0.56 -5.38
N VAL A 206 7.06 0.55 -4.05
CA VAL A 206 6.42 1.49 -3.12
C VAL A 206 6.68 2.94 -3.52
N ASP A 207 7.92 3.25 -3.93
CA ASP A 207 8.34 4.59 -4.35
C ASP A 207 7.61 5.06 -5.62
N GLU A 208 7.44 4.19 -6.62
CA GLU A 208 6.69 4.52 -7.84
C GLU A 208 5.23 4.86 -7.53
N VAL A 209 4.60 4.12 -6.62
CA VAL A 209 3.22 4.41 -6.18
C VAL A 209 3.16 5.73 -5.43
N LEU A 210 4.10 5.97 -4.52
CA LEU A 210 4.18 7.22 -3.77
C LEU A 210 4.39 8.43 -4.70
N ASP A 211 5.29 8.33 -5.67
CA ASP A 211 5.55 9.40 -6.63
C ASP A 211 4.30 9.78 -7.42
N VAL A 212 3.56 8.79 -7.93
CA VAL A 212 2.31 9.05 -8.65
C VAL A 212 1.23 9.61 -7.72
N LEU A 213 1.14 9.12 -6.48
CA LEU A 213 0.23 9.67 -5.46
C LEU A 213 0.52 11.15 -5.20
N LEU A 214 1.80 11.53 -5.07
CA LEU A 214 2.20 12.93 -4.89
C LEU A 214 1.93 13.78 -6.13
N GLN A 215 2.02 13.24 -7.35
CA GLN A 215 1.60 13.94 -8.57
C GLN A 215 0.09 14.18 -8.62
N VAL A 216 -0.73 13.23 -8.15
CA VAL A 216 -2.18 13.41 -8.00
C VAL A 216 -2.46 14.49 -6.95
N LYS A 217 -1.80 14.41 -5.79
CA LYS A 217 -1.91 15.40 -4.71
C LYS A 217 -1.54 16.80 -5.18
N GLY A 218 -0.40 16.93 -5.85
CA GLY A 218 0.11 18.21 -6.36
C GLY A 218 -0.87 18.88 -7.30
N ARG A 219 -1.43 18.15 -8.27
CA ARG A 219 -2.45 18.72 -9.18
C ARG A 219 -3.70 19.21 -8.45
N ARG A 220 -4.14 18.49 -7.41
CA ARG A 220 -5.27 18.95 -6.58
C ARG A 220 -4.90 20.16 -5.74
N ALA A 221 -3.70 20.18 -5.17
CA ALA A 221 -3.19 21.32 -4.41
C ALA A 221 -3.11 22.57 -5.31
N ASP A 222 -2.63 22.42 -6.56
CA ASP A 222 -2.57 23.50 -7.54
C ASP A 222 -3.96 24.02 -7.90
N ALA A 223 -4.93 23.12 -8.08
CA ALA A 223 -6.32 23.49 -8.35
C ALA A 223 -6.94 24.26 -7.17
N LEU A 224 -6.68 23.80 -5.94
CA LEU A 224 -7.16 24.47 -4.74
C LEU A 224 -6.48 25.82 -4.52
N ALA A 225 -5.16 25.91 -4.73
CA ALA A 225 -4.41 27.16 -4.68
C ALA A 225 -4.96 28.21 -5.66
N LYS A 226 -5.28 27.80 -6.89
CA LYS A 226 -5.94 28.67 -7.89
C LYS A 226 -7.32 29.11 -7.43
N ALA A 227 -8.12 28.22 -6.85
CA ALA A 227 -9.45 28.55 -6.35
C ALA A 227 -9.40 29.55 -5.18
N LEU A 228 -8.41 29.43 -4.29
CA LEU A 228 -8.20 30.37 -3.18
C LEU A 228 -7.71 31.75 -3.65
N SER A 229 -7.07 31.83 -4.83
CA SER A 229 -6.58 33.08 -5.45
C SER A 229 -5.76 33.97 -4.50
N LEU A 230 -4.94 33.35 -3.64
CA LEU A 230 -4.09 34.07 -2.69
C LEU A 230 -2.94 34.79 -3.41
N HIS A 231 -2.50 35.93 -2.87
CA HIS A 231 -1.36 36.68 -3.37
C HIS A 231 -0.04 36.17 -2.79
N GLY A 232 0.87 35.66 -3.61
CA GLY A 232 2.17 35.23 -3.11
C GLY A 232 2.87 34.25 -4.05
N GLU A 233 3.90 33.61 -3.52
CA GLU A 233 4.61 32.53 -4.21
C GLU A 233 4.03 31.18 -3.78
N TYR A 234 3.70 30.35 -4.76
CA TYR A 234 3.15 29.02 -4.54
C TYR A 234 4.06 27.96 -5.18
N GLU A 235 4.35 26.91 -4.42
CA GLU A 235 5.02 25.70 -4.90
C GLU A 235 4.43 24.45 -4.25
N PHE A 236 4.47 23.31 -4.95
CA PHE A 236 4.22 22.02 -4.31
C PHE A 236 5.51 21.44 -3.77
N SER A 237 5.58 21.21 -2.46
CA SER A 237 6.76 20.66 -1.81
C SER A 237 6.61 19.15 -1.61
N ALA A 238 7.43 18.35 -2.29
CA ALA A 238 7.47 16.89 -2.08
C ALA A 238 7.91 16.52 -0.65
N GLU A 239 8.72 17.37 -0.01
CA GLU A 239 9.19 17.17 1.37
C GLU A 239 8.07 17.33 2.41
N HIS A 240 7.19 18.32 2.20
CA HIS A 240 6.02 18.57 3.05
C HIS A 240 4.79 17.79 2.59
N ARG A 241 4.84 17.26 1.35
CA ARG A 241 3.76 16.59 0.60
C ARG A 241 2.49 17.42 0.53
N CYS A 242 2.63 18.74 0.43
CA CYS A 242 1.55 19.70 0.30
C CYS A 242 2.00 20.91 -0.52
N GLY A 243 1.03 21.66 -1.04
CA GLY A 243 1.26 22.98 -1.59
C GLY A 243 1.64 23.96 -0.48
N LEU A 244 2.65 24.80 -0.71
CA LEU A 244 3.09 25.85 0.20
C LEU A 244 2.89 27.18 -0.51
N HIS A 245 2.03 28.03 0.07
CA HIS A 245 1.79 29.37 -0.43
C HIS A 245 2.36 30.38 0.58
N TYR A 246 3.45 31.03 0.19
CA TYR A 246 4.15 32.01 1.02
C TYR A 246 3.53 33.39 0.82
N LEU A 247 3.03 33.97 1.90
CA LEU A 247 2.37 35.27 1.90
C LEU A 247 3.19 36.28 2.69
N SER A 248 3.26 37.51 2.17
CA SER A 248 3.76 38.69 2.88
C SER A 248 2.82 39.85 2.57
N VAL A 249 1.84 40.08 3.45
CA VAL A 249 0.72 40.99 3.17
C VAL A 249 1.13 42.46 3.30
N ASP A 250 1.98 42.80 4.27
CA ASP A 250 2.42 44.18 4.54
C ASP A 250 3.89 44.29 4.99
N GLY A 251 4.69 43.24 4.76
CA GLY A 251 6.08 43.16 5.23
C GLY A 251 6.24 43.04 6.74
N SER A 252 5.14 42.99 7.52
CA SER A 252 5.19 42.70 8.95
C SER A 252 5.33 41.19 9.18
N ALA A 253 6.07 40.82 10.23
CA ALA A 253 6.25 39.42 10.61
C ALA A 253 4.92 38.75 11.02
N GLU A 254 3.94 39.52 11.50
CA GLU A 254 2.66 39.00 12.00
C GLU A 254 1.66 38.64 10.89
N LYS A 255 1.76 39.28 9.70
CA LYS A 255 0.97 38.94 8.51
C LYS A 255 1.78 38.26 7.40
N SER A 256 3.01 37.87 7.71
CA SER A 256 3.82 37.02 6.84
C SER A 256 3.75 35.58 7.35
N GLY A 257 3.50 34.64 6.46
CA GLY A 257 3.39 33.24 6.85
C GLY A 257 3.10 32.32 5.68
N VAL A 258 2.73 31.08 6.00
CA VAL A 258 2.56 30.03 5.00
C VAL A 258 1.14 29.48 5.07
N VAL A 259 0.46 29.49 3.94
CA VAL A 259 -0.77 28.72 3.76
C VAL A 259 -0.38 27.38 3.17
N THR A 260 -0.52 26.34 3.97
CA THR A 260 -0.26 24.96 3.56
C THR A 260 -1.52 24.37 2.98
N ILE A 261 -1.48 24.00 1.71
CA ILE A 261 -2.60 23.46 0.95
C ILE A 261 -2.41 21.94 0.79
N CYS A 262 -3.19 21.19 1.56
CA CYS A 262 -3.13 19.73 1.64
C CYS A 262 -4.48 19.13 1.21
N PRO A 263 -4.69 18.75 -0.07
CA PRO A 263 -5.95 18.13 -0.51
C PRO A 263 -6.38 16.96 0.37
N TRP A 264 -5.40 16.17 0.80
CA TRP A 264 -5.50 15.33 1.99
C TRP A 264 -4.27 15.57 2.86
N LEU A 265 -4.39 15.28 4.14
CA LEU A 265 -3.39 15.59 5.14
C LEU A 265 -2.09 14.83 4.88
N SER A 266 -0.96 15.52 5.06
CA SER A 266 0.37 14.92 5.10
C SER A 266 0.76 14.70 6.56
N TYR A 267 1.28 13.51 6.87
CA TYR A 267 1.83 13.20 8.19
C TYR A 267 3.34 13.49 8.30
N SER A 268 3.94 14.08 7.25
CA SER A 268 5.36 14.44 7.24
C SER A 268 5.71 15.33 8.43
N ARG A 269 6.60 14.84 9.31
CA ARG A 269 7.02 15.58 10.52
C ARG A 269 7.57 16.97 10.19
N LYS A 270 8.11 17.15 8.98
CA LYS A 270 8.67 18.43 8.52
C LYS A 270 7.60 19.50 8.36
N LEU A 271 6.41 19.12 7.87
CA LEU A 271 5.25 20.00 7.85
C LEU A 271 4.87 20.47 9.24
N TRP A 272 4.78 19.54 10.18
CA TRP A 272 4.33 19.83 11.53
C TRP A 272 5.39 20.54 12.40
N ARG A 273 6.67 20.56 12.00
CA ARG A 273 7.74 21.25 12.74
C ARG A 273 7.85 22.74 12.42
N ARG A 274 7.51 23.19 11.20
CA ARG A 274 7.65 24.59 10.74
C ARG A 274 6.44 25.49 11.06
N ALA A 275 5.60 25.11 12.02
CA ALA A 275 4.24 25.64 12.21
C ALA A 275 4.10 27.09 12.75
N HIS A 276 5.13 27.94 12.70
CA HIS A 276 4.98 29.34 13.14
C HIS A 276 4.22 30.14 12.07
N ASN A 277 3.08 30.73 12.45
CA ASN A 277 2.18 31.50 11.59
C ASN A 277 1.76 30.76 10.30
N MET A 278 1.25 29.54 10.46
CA MET A 278 0.73 28.71 9.37
C MET A 278 -0.80 28.74 9.34
N VAL A 279 -1.39 28.61 8.16
CA VAL A 279 -2.81 28.24 7.99
C VAL A 279 -2.86 26.96 7.17
N LEU A 280 -3.59 25.95 7.66
CA LEU A 280 -3.76 24.69 6.95
C LEU A 280 -5.06 24.71 6.15
N VAL A 281 -5.00 24.44 4.86
CA VAL A 281 -6.17 24.23 4.01
C VAL A 281 -6.28 22.76 3.67
N VAL A 282 -7.42 22.15 3.98
CA VAL A 282 -7.74 20.75 3.68
C VAL A 282 -8.96 20.68 2.77
N GLU A 283 -8.94 19.81 1.78
CA GLU A 283 -10.13 19.57 0.97
C GLU A 283 -11.07 18.59 1.70
N GLY A 284 -12.35 18.94 1.80
CA GLY A 284 -13.35 18.11 2.47
C GLY A 284 -14.24 18.90 3.44
N GLN A 285 -14.98 18.15 4.25
CA GLN A 285 -15.82 18.71 5.31
C GLN A 285 -15.07 18.76 6.63
N LYS A 286 -15.42 19.72 7.47
CA LYS A 286 -14.90 19.81 8.82
C LYS A 286 -15.44 18.63 9.66
N PRO A 287 -14.58 17.92 10.41
CA PRO A 287 -15.06 16.92 11.36
C PRO A 287 -15.99 17.53 12.42
N PRO A 288 -16.99 16.78 12.91
CA PRO A 288 -17.99 17.31 13.84
C PRO A 288 -17.42 17.74 15.20
N HIS A 289 -16.31 17.13 15.64
CA HIS A 289 -15.72 17.34 16.97
C HIS A 289 -14.29 17.90 16.93
N ILE A 290 -13.89 18.54 15.82
CA ILE A 290 -12.55 19.13 15.75
C ILE A 290 -12.42 20.29 16.74
N SER A 291 -11.41 20.18 17.61
CA SER A 291 -11.08 21.23 18.57
C SER A 291 -10.18 22.29 17.93
N ARG A 292 -10.10 23.48 18.54
CA ARG A 292 -9.16 24.51 18.09
C ARG A 292 -7.73 23.96 18.10
N PHE A 293 -7.01 24.19 17.02
CA PHE A 293 -5.65 23.71 16.83
C PHE A 293 -4.64 24.86 17.03
N ARG A 294 -3.35 24.54 17.15
CA ARG A 294 -2.30 25.57 17.33
C ARG A 294 -2.21 26.58 16.17
N PHE A 295 -2.73 26.22 15.01
CA PHE A 295 -2.82 27.04 13.81
C PHE A 295 -4.25 26.96 13.26
N GLY A 296 -4.62 27.91 12.40
CA GLY A 296 -5.95 27.94 11.80
C GLY A 296 -6.11 26.87 10.73
N VAL A 297 -7.29 26.27 10.65
CA VAL A 297 -7.61 25.25 9.65
C VAL A 297 -8.80 25.70 8.82
N VAL A 298 -8.71 25.57 7.50
CA VAL A 298 -9.77 25.87 6.54
C VAL A 298 -10.10 24.57 5.80
N PHE A 299 -11.33 24.09 5.96
CA PHE A 299 -11.85 22.95 5.20
C PHE A 299 -12.61 23.50 3.99
N VAL A 300 -12.25 23.05 2.79
CA VAL A 300 -12.84 23.55 1.53
C VAL A 300 -13.58 22.45 0.80
N ARG A 301 -14.84 22.72 0.43
CA ARG A 301 -15.65 21.82 -0.40
C ARG A 301 -16.59 22.60 -1.30
N GLY A 302 -16.41 22.52 -2.62
CA GLY A 302 -17.41 22.97 -3.59
C GLY A 302 -17.84 24.44 -3.47
N GLY A 303 -16.91 25.35 -3.17
CA GLY A 303 -17.21 26.78 -2.97
C GLY A 303 -17.63 27.16 -1.54
N GLU A 304 -17.73 26.18 -0.65
CA GLU A 304 -17.93 26.40 0.79
C GLU A 304 -16.60 26.25 1.53
N ALA A 305 -16.44 27.04 2.58
CA ALA A 305 -15.29 26.97 3.48
C ALA A 305 -15.76 26.91 4.94
N GLU A 306 -15.40 25.85 5.65
CA GLU A 306 -15.60 25.74 7.10
C GLU A 306 -14.27 26.04 7.80
N VAL A 307 -14.24 27.01 8.70
CA VAL A 307 -12.99 27.48 9.31
C VAL A 307 -12.95 27.19 10.80
N VAL A 308 -11.78 26.73 11.26
CA VAL A 308 -11.47 26.48 12.67
C VAL A 308 -10.40 27.47 13.09
N ARG A 309 -10.77 28.41 13.95
CA ARG A 309 -9.85 29.43 14.45
C ARG A 309 -8.71 28.81 15.28
N PRO A 310 -7.48 29.31 15.14
CA PRO A 310 -6.37 28.89 15.99
C PRO A 310 -6.64 29.19 17.47
N VAL A 311 -5.96 28.45 18.36
CA VAL A 311 -6.01 28.71 19.82
C VAL A 311 -5.54 30.12 20.16
N ALA A 312 -4.47 30.59 19.51
CA ALA A 312 -3.98 31.95 19.63
C ALA A 312 -4.47 32.82 18.46
N HIS A 313 -4.77 34.09 18.72
CA HIS A 313 -5.17 35.03 17.68
C HIS A 313 -4.11 35.13 16.55
N SER A 314 -4.54 35.06 15.29
CA SER A 314 -3.65 35.12 14.11
C SER A 314 -4.19 36.11 13.08
N LYS A 315 -3.46 37.20 12.86
CA LYS A 315 -3.79 38.21 11.83
C LYS A 315 -3.72 37.63 10.42
N LEU A 316 -2.82 36.66 10.19
CA LEU A 316 -2.75 35.93 8.93
C LEU A 316 -4.05 35.16 8.70
N PHE A 317 -4.55 34.46 9.72
CA PHE A 317 -5.79 33.70 9.59
C PHE A 317 -6.99 34.59 9.30
N ASP A 318 -7.14 35.72 10.00
CA ASP A 318 -8.21 36.69 9.73
C ASP A 318 -8.14 37.20 8.28
N TYR A 319 -6.93 37.51 7.78
CA TYR A 319 -6.72 37.88 6.39
C TYR A 319 -7.16 36.77 5.42
N ILE A 320 -6.85 35.49 5.69
CA ILE A 320 -7.29 34.39 4.84
C ILE A 320 -8.82 34.29 4.82
N VAL A 321 -9.49 34.45 5.97
CA VAL A 321 -10.95 34.46 6.04
C VAL A 321 -11.54 35.61 5.21
N ASP A 322 -10.98 36.82 5.30
CA ASP A 322 -11.40 37.96 4.48
C ASP A 322 -11.22 37.69 2.98
N VAL A 323 -10.10 37.07 2.59
CA VAL A 323 -9.85 36.70 1.20
C VAL A 323 -10.90 35.70 0.71
N LEU A 324 -11.21 34.67 1.50
CA LEU A 324 -12.24 33.67 1.15
C LEU A 324 -13.60 34.31 0.87
N TYR A 325 -14.03 35.27 1.70
CA TYR A 325 -15.25 36.04 1.41
C TYR A 325 -15.11 36.84 0.09
N SER A 326 -13.97 37.48 -0.14
CA SER A 326 -13.75 38.31 -1.34
C SER A 326 -13.76 37.52 -2.65
N VAL A 327 -13.28 36.27 -2.63
CA VAL A 327 -13.24 35.38 -3.80
C VAL A 327 -14.53 34.56 -3.98
N GLY A 328 -15.54 34.79 -3.13
CA GLY A 328 -16.89 34.25 -3.29
C GLY A 328 -17.16 32.93 -2.58
N PHE A 329 -16.33 32.52 -1.61
CA PHE A 329 -16.64 31.36 -0.78
C PHE A 329 -17.73 31.68 0.25
N SER A 330 -18.62 30.72 0.48
CA SER A 330 -19.52 30.76 1.64
C SER A 330 -18.75 30.26 2.86
N VAL A 331 -18.42 31.16 3.79
CA VAL A 331 -17.60 30.84 4.97
C VAL A 331 -18.48 30.58 6.19
N SER A 332 -18.24 29.48 6.88
CA SER A 332 -18.82 29.16 8.19
C SER A 332 -17.74 29.19 9.26
N GLU A 333 -17.89 30.11 10.22
CA GLU A 333 -16.95 30.32 11.33
C GLU A 333 -17.52 29.75 12.64
N LEU A 334 -16.73 28.95 13.37
CA LEU A 334 -17.05 28.47 14.72
C LEU A 334 -15.89 28.68 15.70
#